data_AF-A0A965LKA9-F1
#
_entry.id   AF-A0A965LKA9-F1
#
_cell.length_a   1.000
_cell.length_b   1.000
_cell.length_c   1.000
_cell.angle_alpha   90.00
_cell.angle_beta   90.00
_cell.angle_gamma   90.00
#
_symmetry.space_group_name_H-M   'P 1'
#
loop_
_entity.id
_entity.type
_entity.pdbx_description
1 polymer ?
#
loop_
_entity_poly.entity_id
_entity_poly.type
_entity_poly.pdbx_seq_one_letter_code
_entity_poly.pdbx_strand_id
1 'polypeptide(L)'
;FINATGARKGNADTAMKTSAAGYLTRRLVDVAQDVIVRDPDCGTTRFLEKSLKDVDGNWDDSNIDLSVMQRNLAEDVKMGSTLVAARNTSITMQVVAKLKEADVETVKIRSVFTCDALTGVCAACYGVSLATNQPVELGEAIGIIAAQSIGEPGTANYAYFPHRWCCICNYEENYLEVHWWSEGSC
;
A
#
# COMPACT_ATOMS: atom_id res chain seq x y z
N PHE A 1 -5.30 -44.55 26.56
CA PHE A 1 -5.49 -43.13 26.96
C PHE A 1 -4.28 -42.26 26.55
N ILE A 2 -3.88 -42.24 25.27
CA ILE A 2 -2.72 -41.45 24.77
C ILE A 2 -3.15 -40.28 23.86
N ASN A 3 -4.40 -40.25 23.39
CA ASN A 3 -4.86 -39.28 22.39
C ASN A 3 -5.46 -37.97 22.95
N ALA A 4 -5.57 -37.80 24.28
CA ALA A 4 -6.19 -36.61 24.89
C ALA A 4 -5.24 -35.39 24.98
N THR A 5 -3.93 -35.62 25.00
CA THR A 5 -2.91 -34.57 25.17
C THR A 5 -2.63 -33.81 23.87
N GLY A 6 -2.75 -34.46 22.71
CA GLY A 6 -2.52 -33.84 21.40
C GLY A 6 -3.57 -32.79 21.02
N ALA A 7 -4.86 -33.09 21.27
CA ALA A 7 -5.97 -32.18 20.96
C ALA A 7 -5.97 -30.92 21.85
N ARG A 8 -5.57 -31.04 23.12
CA ARG A 8 -5.46 -29.87 24.03
C ARG A 8 -4.31 -28.95 23.66
N LYS A 9 -3.19 -29.50 23.18
CA LYS A 9 -2.04 -28.71 22.73
C LYS A 9 -2.36 -27.92 21.46
N GLY A 10 -3.05 -28.54 20.50
CA GLY A 10 -3.53 -27.85 19.29
C GLY A 10 -4.52 -26.71 19.57
N ASN A 11 -5.48 -26.92 20.49
CA ASN A 11 -6.41 -25.86 20.88
C ASN A 11 -5.71 -24.74 21.69
N ALA A 12 -4.73 -25.08 22.53
CA ALA A 12 -3.96 -24.09 23.28
C ALA A 12 -3.03 -23.27 22.37
N ASP A 13 -2.34 -23.90 21.43
CA ASP A 13 -1.45 -23.22 20.46
C ASP A 13 -2.26 -22.31 19.51
N THR A 14 -3.46 -22.73 19.13
CA THR A 14 -4.39 -21.89 18.36
C THR A 14 -4.90 -20.71 19.20
N ALA A 15 -5.24 -20.93 20.48
CA ALA A 15 -5.66 -19.87 21.39
C ALA A 15 -4.54 -18.88 21.75
N MET A 16 -3.28 -19.32 21.80
CA MET A 16 -2.12 -18.45 22.02
C MET A 16 -1.77 -17.62 20.78
N LYS A 17 -1.92 -18.19 19.57
CA LYS A 17 -1.72 -17.45 18.32
C LYS A 17 -2.77 -16.36 18.10
N THR A 18 -4.03 -16.61 18.49
CA THR A 18 -5.10 -15.59 18.43
C THR A 18 -4.91 -14.49 19.47
N SER A 19 -4.45 -14.80 20.68
CA SER A 19 -4.17 -13.77 21.70
C SER A 19 -2.99 -12.86 21.31
N ALA A 20 -1.96 -13.40 20.65
CA ALA A 20 -0.83 -12.63 20.15
C ALA A 20 -1.20 -11.68 19.01
N ALA A 21 -2.06 -12.10 18.07
CA ALA A 21 -2.51 -11.26 16.96
C ALA A 21 -3.35 -10.06 17.43
N GLY A 22 -4.25 -10.27 18.41
CA GLY A 22 -5.05 -9.21 19.02
C GLY A 22 -4.24 -8.22 19.88
N TYR A 23 -3.09 -8.66 20.42
CA TYR A 23 -2.19 -7.78 21.15
C TYR A 23 -1.37 -6.89 20.19
N LEU A 24 -0.88 -7.46 19.09
CA LEU A 24 -0.09 -6.72 18.10
C LEU A 24 -0.92 -5.62 17.42
N THR A 25 -2.13 -5.95 16.95
CA THR A 25 -3.10 -4.97 16.41
C THR A 25 -3.30 -3.79 17.34
N ARG A 26 -3.61 -4.08 18.62
CA ARG A 26 -3.87 -3.04 19.61
C ARG A 26 -2.66 -2.13 19.79
N ARG A 27 -1.45 -2.69 19.88
CA ARG A 27 -0.21 -1.89 19.97
C ARG A 27 0.05 -1.07 18.72
N LEU A 28 -0.20 -1.61 17.53
CA LEU A 28 -0.06 -0.88 16.28
C LEU A 28 -1.06 0.28 16.19
N VAL A 29 -2.31 0.06 16.59
CA VAL A 29 -3.35 1.10 16.64
C VAL A 29 -2.98 2.19 17.65
N ASP A 30 -2.50 1.82 18.84
CA ASP A 30 -2.07 2.78 19.87
C ASP A 30 -0.94 3.70 19.36
N VAL A 31 0.00 3.18 18.58
CA VAL A 31 1.11 3.98 17.99
C VAL A 31 0.65 4.79 16.77
N ALA A 32 -0.29 4.27 15.98
CA ALA A 32 -0.74 4.89 14.74
C ALA A 32 -1.93 5.86 14.91
N GLN A 33 -2.50 5.99 16.12
CA GLN A 33 -3.68 6.82 16.39
C GLN A 33 -3.52 8.30 15.96
N ASP A 34 -2.30 8.83 16.05
CA ASP A 34 -1.99 10.24 15.76
C ASP A 34 -1.65 10.48 14.27
N VAL A 35 -1.64 9.41 13.46
CA VAL A 35 -1.38 9.48 12.02
C VAL A 35 -2.70 9.73 11.28
N ILE A 36 -3.04 11.02 11.19
CA ILE A 36 -4.26 11.53 10.54
C ILE A 36 -3.85 12.44 9.38
N VAL A 37 -4.67 12.49 8.32
CA VAL A 37 -4.49 13.47 7.24
C VAL A 37 -4.92 14.85 7.73
N ARG A 38 -3.97 15.77 7.89
CA ARG A 38 -4.24 17.10 8.47
C ARG A 38 -4.13 18.24 7.47
N ASP A 39 -3.24 18.10 6.50
CA ASP A 39 -2.95 19.14 5.50
C ASP A 39 -3.19 18.62 4.08
N PRO A 40 -3.67 19.45 3.14
CA PRO A 40 -3.86 19.04 1.75
C PRO A 40 -2.51 18.80 1.04
N ASP A 41 -1.52 19.67 1.25
CA ASP A 41 -0.18 19.55 0.69
C ASP A 41 0.85 20.14 1.67
N CYS A 42 1.89 19.37 2.03
CA CYS A 42 2.99 19.86 2.85
C CYS A 42 4.05 20.66 2.06
N GLY A 43 3.92 20.72 0.72
CA GLY A 43 4.84 21.44 -0.15
C GLY A 43 6.22 20.81 -0.33
N THR A 44 6.46 19.61 0.22
CA THR A 44 7.77 18.96 0.14
C THR A 44 8.23 18.76 -1.31
N THR A 45 9.52 18.99 -1.53
CA THR A 45 10.22 18.69 -2.79
C THR A 45 10.93 17.34 -2.73
N ARG A 46 10.86 16.63 -1.60
CA ARG A 46 11.45 15.31 -1.42
C ARG A 46 10.57 14.27 -2.10
N PHE A 47 11.21 13.33 -2.77
CA PHE A 47 10.56 12.30 -3.55
C PHE A 47 11.20 10.94 -3.33
N LEU A 48 10.47 9.90 -3.69
CA LEU A 48 11.00 8.56 -3.86
C LEU A 48 11.03 8.24 -5.35
N GLU A 49 12.17 7.78 -5.85
CA GLU A 49 12.31 7.36 -7.23
C GLU A 49 11.94 5.88 -7.35
N LYS A 50 11.12 5.56 -8.36
CA LYS A 50 10.69 4.20 -8.66
C LYS A 50 10.86 3.92 -10.15
N SER A 51 11.52 2.82 -10.46
CA SER A 51 11.63 2.30 -11.82
C SER A 51 10.34 1.61 -12.24
N LEU A 52 9.90 1.87 -13.48
CA LEU A 52 8.77 1.22 -14.12
C LEU A 52 9.19 0.00 -14.96
N LYS A 53 10.48 -0.09 -15.30
CA LYS A 53 11.08 -1.21 -16.02
C LYS A 53 11.87 -2.11 -15.08
N ASP A 54 11.87 -3.40 -15.38
CA ASP A 54 12.71 -4.40 -14.74
C ASP A 54 14.17 -4.32 -15.24
N VAL A 55 15.06 -5.10 -14.62
CA VAL A 55 16.48 -5.23 -14.98
C VAL A 55 16.66 -5.65 -16.45
N ASP A 56 15.71 -6.42 -16.99
CA ASP A 56 15.69 -6.87 -18.39
C ASP A 56 15.15 -5.81 -19.38
N GLY A 57 14.75 -4.63 -18.90
CA GLY A 57 14.21 -3.54 -19.71
C GLY A 57 12.75 -3.70 -20.14
N ASN A 58 12.06 -4.74 -19.66
CA ASN A 58 10.63 -4.95 -19.85
C ASN A 58 9.81 -4.18 -18.80
N TRP A 59 8.56 -3.87 -19.12
CA TRP A 59 7.62 -3.26 -18.17
C TRP A 59 7.26 -4.26 -17.06
N ASP A 60 7.48 -3.87 -15.82
CA ASP A 60 7.13 -4.67 -14.64
C ASP A 60 5.75 -4.25 -14.12
N ASP A 61 4.70 -4.83 -14.71
CA ASP A 61 3.32 -4.51 -14.36
C ASP A 61 3.01 -4.77 -12.88
N SER A 62 3.60 -5.82 -12.30
CA SER A 62 3.44 -6.18 -10.88
C SER A 62 4.00 -5.08 -9.97
N ASN A 63 5.19 -4.57 -10.26
CA ASN A 63 5.81 -3.52 -9.45
C ASN A 63 5.11 -2.17 -9.63
N ILE A 64 4.65 -1.85 -10.85
CA ILE A 64 3.88 -0.64 -11.10
C ILE A 64 2.59 -0.65 -10.26
N ASP A 65 1.87 -1.78 -10.25
CA ASP A 65 0.61 -1.93 -9.53
C ASP A 65 0.79 -1.85 -8.01
N LEU A 66 1.92 -2.32 -7.47
CA LEU A 66 2.17 -2.32 -6.03
C LEU A 66 2.84 -1.05 -5.51
N SER A 67 3.84 -0.55 -6.24
CA SER A 67 4.71 0.54 -5.77
C SER A 67 4.23 1.92 -6.21
N VAL A 68 3.61 2.03 -7.38
CA VAL A 68 3.43 3.31 -8.07
C VAL A 68 1.94 3.71 -8.18
N MET A 69 1.04 2.74 -8.35
CA MET A 69 -0.40 3.01 -8.43
C MET A 69 -0.92 3.75 -7.20
N GLN A 70 -1.94 4.59 -7.40
CA GLN A 70 -2.65 5.35 -6.36
C GLN A 70 -1.78 6.34 -5.57
N ARG A 71 -0.51 6.53 -5.96
CA ARG A 71 0.38 7.58 -5.46
C ARG A 71 0.29 8.83 -6.33
N ASN A 72 0.80 9.95 -5.81
CA ASN A 72 0.88 11.19 -6.56
C ASN A 72 2.30 11.43 -7.08
N LEU A 73 2.41 12.03 -8.27
CA LEU A 73 3.68 12.44 -8.85
C LEU A 73 4.30 13.61 -8.07
N ALA A 74 5.60 13.54 -7.82
CA ALA A 74 6.35 14.60 -7.15
C ALA A 74 6.79 15.72 -8.09
N GLU A 75 6.99 15.40 -9.37
CA GLU A 75 7.42 16.33 -10.42
C GLU A 75 6.56 16.18 -11.68
N ASP A 76 6.59 17.19 -12.54
CA ASP A 76 5.96 17.12 -13.86
C ASP A 76 6.71 16.12 -14.75
N VAL A 77 6.00 15.16 -15.33
CA VAL A 77 6.55 14.24 -16.32
C VAL A 77 6.28 14.81 -17.72
N LYS A 78 7.35 15.10 -18.46
CA LYS A 78 7.30 15.69 -19.79
C LYS A 78 8.02 14.80 -20.79
N MET A 79 7.40 14.60 -21.95
CA MET A 79 8.03 13.99 -23.12
C MET A 79 8.37 15.12 -24.10
N GLY A 80 9.63 15.56 -24.09
CA GLY A 80 10.06 16.73 -24.86
C GLY A 80 9.30 17.99 -24.44
N SER A 81 8.49 18.54 -25.36
CA SER A 81 7.65 19.73 -25.11
C SER A 81 6.25 19.40 -24.58
N THR A 82 5.82 18.14 -24.59
CA THR A 82 4.47 17.72 -24.21
C THR A 82 4.43 17.28 -22.75
N LEU A 83 3.54 17.89 -21.96
CA LEU A 83 3.26 17.46 -20.59
C LEU A 83 2.45 16.15 -20.62
N VAL A 84 3.02 15.08 -20.08
CA VAL A 84 2.36 13.77 -19.99
C VAL A 84 1.49 13.72 -18.73
N ALA A 85 2.06 14.13 -17.60
CA ALA A 85 1.37 14.24 -16.32
C ALA A 85 1.95 15.39 -15.49
N ALA A 86 1.07 16.16 -14.83
CA ALA A 86 1.47 17.24 -13.95
C ALA A 86 1.85 16.73 -12.55
N ARG A 87 2.66 17.51 -11.83
CA ARG A 87 2.91 17.33 -10.40
C ARG A 87 1.59 17.23 -9.62
N ASN A 88 1.57 16.42 -8.56
CA ASN A 88 0.41 16.12 -7.72
C ASN A 88 -0.75 15.42 -8.44
N THR A 89 -0.56 14.97 -9.68
CA THR A 89 -1.55 14.10 -10.34
C THR A 89 -1.47 12.69 -9.76
N SER A 90 -2.62 12.10 -9.42
CA SER A 90 -2.72 10.72 -8.96
C SER A 90 -2.50 9.74 -10.11
N ILE A 91 -1.68 8.72 -9.84
CA ILE A 91 -1.32 7.70 -10.82
C ILE A 91 -2.47 6.69 -10.90
N THR A 92 -3.24 6.80 -11.97
CA THR A 92 -4.27 5.85 -12.37
C THR A 92 -3.78 5.01 -13.54
N MET A 93 -4.50 3.92 -13.85
CA MET A 93 -4.18 3.06 -14.99
C MET A 93 -4.06 3.83 -16.31
N GLN A 94 -4.85 4.91 -16.48
CA GLN A 94 -4.77 5.79 -17.65
C GLN A 94 -3.46 6.60 -17.69
N VAL A 95 -2.97 7.05 -16.54
CA VAL A 95 -1.69 7.77 -16.43
C VAL A 95 -0.54 6.81 -16.69
N VAL A 96 -0.61 5.58 -16.15
CA VAL A 96 0.39 4.53 -16.42
C VAL A 96 0.49 4.22 -17.92
N ALA A 97 -0.63 4.06 -18.62
CA ALA A 97 -0.63 3.85 -20.07
C ALA A 97 0.10 4.98 -20.82
N LYS A 98 -0.15 6.24 -20.44
CA LYS A 98 0.55 7.41 -21.01
C LYS A 98 2.05 7.42 -20.69
N LEU A 99 2.43 6.99 -19.48
CA LEU A 99 3.85 6.87 -19.09
C LEU A 99 4.56 5.80 -19.91
N LYS A 100 3.88 4.68 -20.21
CA LYS A 100 4.39 3.61 -21.08
C LYS A 100 4.53 4.08 -22.53
N GLU A 101 3.54 4.78 -23.06
CA GLU A 101 3.60 5.38 -24.41
C GLU A 101 4.73 6.41 -24.54
N ALA A 102 5.03 7.13 -23.46
CA ALA A 102 6.11 8.09 -23.39
C ALA A 102 7.49 7.48 -23.10
N ASP A 103 7.59 6.14 -22.97
CA ASP A 103 8.80 5.39 -22.65
C ASP A 103 9.57 5.92 -21.43
N VAL A 104 8.84 6.32 -20.39
CA VAL A 104 9.42 6.82 -19.14
C VAL A 104 9.90 5.65 -18.28
N GLU A 105 11.19 5.61 -17.98
CA GLU A 105 11.79 4.49 -17.22
C GLU A 105 11.67 4.64 -15.71
N THR A 106 11.83 5.86 -15.19
CA THR A 106 11.74 6.16 -13.77
C THR A 106 10.75 7.28 -13.49
N VAL A 107 10.02 7.15 -12.39
CA VAL A 107 9.05 8.15 -11.92
C VAL A 107 9.39 8.57 -10.50
N LYS A 108 9.23 9.86 -10.25
CA LYS A 108 9.37 10.44 -8.92
C LYS A 108 8.00 10.55 -8.28
N ILE A 109 7.79 9.80 -7.20
CA ILE A 109 6.52 9.76 -6.47
C ILE A 109 6.65 10.46 -5.12
N ARG A 110 5.53 11.00 -4.65
CA ARG A 110 5.38 11.45 -3.27
C ARG A 110 5.11 10.24 -2.38
N SER A 111 5.69 10.25 -1.19
CA SER A 111 5.53 9.17 -0.22
C SER A 111 5.30 9.74 1.17
N VAL A 112 4.64 8.95 2.00
CA VAL A 112 4.46 9.23 3.44
C VAL A 112 5.80 9.30 4.17
N PHE A 113 6.84 8.59 3.68
CA PHE A 113 8.19 8.62 4.25
C PHE A 113 8.91 9.95 4.03
N THR A 114 8.55 10.70 2.98
CA THR A 114 9.19 11.97 2.62
C THR A 114 8.29 13.17 2.93
N CYS A 115 7.24 12.97 3.73
CA CYS A 115 6.29 14.02 4.08
C CYS A 115 6.86 14.96 5.14
N ASP A 116 6.86 16.27 4.87
CA ASP A 116 7.31 17.32 5.81
C ASP A 116 6.15 17.97 6.60
N ALA A 117 5.00 17.30 6.71
CA ALA A 117 3.89 17.79 7.54
C ALA A 117 4.30 17.81 9.02
N LEU A 118 3.93 18.87 9.75
CA LEU A 118 4.33 19.06 11.15
C LEU A 118 3.73 17.99 12.07
N THR A 119 2.48 17.61 11.82
CA THR A 119 1.76 16.57 12.56
C THR A 119 0.90 15.76 11.60
N GLY A 120 0.91 14.44 11.73
CA GLY A 120 0.18 13.56 10.82
C GLY A 120 0.82 13.48 9.43
N VAL A 121 0.00 13.36 8.39
CA VAL A 121 0.45 13.22 6.99
C VAL A 121 -0.34 14.17 6.08
N CYS A 122 0.26 14.56 4.95
CA CYS A 122 -0.39 15.38 3.93
C CYS A 122 -1.20 14.52 2.94
N ALA A 123 -2.35 15.02 2.47
CA ALA A 123 -3.19 14.30 1.50
C ALA A 123 -2.43 13.99 0.20
N ALA A 124 -1.66 14.97 -0.30
CA ALA A 124 -0.83 14.80 -1.49
C ALA A 124 0.27 13.73 -1.35
N CYS A 125 0.74 13.46 -0.13
CA CYS A 125 1.82 12.53 0.19
C CYS A 125 1.31 11.11 0.33
N TYR A 126 0.08 10.97 0.83
CA TYR A 126 -0.62 9.71 0.95
C TYR A 126 -1.13 9.23 -0.41
N GLY A 127 -1.84 10.10 -1.15
CA GLY A 127 -2.41 9.80 -2.45
C GLY A 127 -3.90 9.51 -2.38
N VAL A 128 -4.29 8.34 -2.88
CA VAL A 128 -5.68 7.89 -2.97
C VAL A 128 -6.00 6.93 -1.82
N SER A 129 -7.19 7.04 -1.23
CA SER A 129 -7.66 6.07 -0.24
C SER A 129 -8.06 4.77 -0.93
N LEU A 130 -7.49 3.65 -0.49
CA LEU A 130 -7.77 2.31 -1.06
C LEU A 130 -9.21 1.87 -0.83
N ALA A 131 -9.87 2.41 0.21
CA ALA A 131 -11.24 2.06 0.54
C ALA A 131 -12.25 2.68 -0.43
N THR A 132 -12.02 3.92 -0.87
CA THR A 132 -12.96 4.68 -1.71
C THR A 132 -12.50 4.84 -3.16
N ASN A 133 -11.22 4.56 -3.44
CA ASN A 133 -10.55 4.90 -4.70
C ASN A 133 -10.65 6.40 -5.06
N GLN A 134 -10.82 7.26 -4.06
CA GLN A 134 -10.84 8.71 -4.22
C GLN A 134 -9.64 9.35 -3.50
N PRO A 135 -9.22 10.56 -3.88
CA PRO A 135 -8.22 11.31 -3.13
C PRO A 135 -8.61 11.36 -1.66
N VAL A 136 -7.63 11.13 -0.78
CA VAL A 136 -7.87 11.09 0.66
C VAL A 136 -8.40 12.43 1.16
N GLU A 137 -9.39 12.40 2.05
CA GLU A 137 -9.98 13.61 2.62
C GLU A 137 -9.26 14.07 3.90
N LEU A 138 -9.40 15.35 4.22
CA LEU A 138 -8.87 15.90 5.46
C LEU A 138 -9.64 15.32 6.66
N GLY A 139 -8.89 14.86 7.66
CA GLY A 139 -9.44 14.22 8.86
C GLY A 139 -9.50 12.69 8.80
N GLU A 140 -9.13 12.06 7.68
CA GLU A 140 -9.11 10.60 7.58
C GLU A 140 -7.98 9.99 8.46
N ALA A 141 -8.37 9.04 9.32
CA ALA A 141 -7.47 8.37 10.26
C ALA A 141 -6.72 7.21 9.61
N ILE A 142 -5.86 7.53 8.64
CA ILE A 142 -5.10 6.57 7.84
C ILE A 142 -4.21 5.63 8.66
N GLY A 143 -3.73 6.06 9.84
CA GLY A 143 -2.92 5.24 10.72
C GLY A 143 -3.69 4.06 11.31
N ILE A 144 -4.93 4.30 11.73
CA ILE A 144 -5.80 3.25 12.28
C ILE A 144 -6.13 2.24 11.17
N ILE A 145 -6.47 2.74 9.98
CA ILE A 145 -6.77 1.90 8.81
C ILE A 145 -5.56 1.01 8.49
N ALA A 146 -4.35 1.57 8.41
CA ALA A 146 -3.14 0.82 8.14
C ALA A 146 -2.81 -0.22 9.24
N ALA A 147 -2.94 0.16 10.52
CA ALA A 147 -2.68 -0.73 11.65
C ALA A 147 -3.64 -1.93 11.68
N GLN A 148 -4.91 -1.71 11.34
CA GLN A 148 -5.91 -2.77 11.19
C GLN A 148 -5.59 -3.68 10.01
N SER A 149 -5.23 -3.11 8.84
CA SER A 149 -4.85 -3.90 7.66
C SER A 149 -3.65 -4.82 7.89
N ILE A 150 -2.69 -4.41 8.73
CA ILE A 150 -1.55 -5.27 9.12
C ILE A 150 -1.96 -6.32 10.14
N GLY A 151 -2.84 -5.93 11.07
CA GLY A 151 -3.09 -6.71 12.26
C GLY A 151 -4.33 -7.61 12.21
N GLU A 152 -5.13 -7.58 11.15
CA GLU A 152 -6.14 -8.61 10.89
C GLU A 152 -5.60 -9.75 10.00
N PRO A 153 -4.77 -10.70 10.49
CA PRO A 153 -4.52 -11.97 9.79
C PRO A 153 -5.65 -13.00 10.05
N GLY A 154 -6.79 -12.54 10.59
CA GLY A 154 -7.73 -13.34 11.36
C GLY A 154 -9.02 -13.72 10.65
N THR A 155 -8.96 -14.18 9.39
CA THR A 155 -9.81 -15.25 8.82
C THR A 155 -9.50 -15.41 7.33
N ALA A 156 -8.55 -16.29 7.04
CA ALA A 156 -8.12 -16.68 5.70
C ALA A 156 -7.42 -15.57 4.88
N ASN A 157 -6.49 -15.98 4.02
CA ASN A 157 -5.74 -15.15 3.07
C ASN A 157 -6.63 -14.57 1.95
N TYR A 158 -7.78 -14.01 2.30
CA TYR A 158 -8.72 -13.42 1.35
C TYR A 158 -9.32 -12.18 1.99
N ALA A 159 -8.64 -11.05 1.87
CA ALA A 159 -9.32 -9.77 1.95
C ALA A 159 -10.31 -9.71 0.77
N TYR A 160 -11.56 -10.10 1.02
CA TYR A 160 -12.65 -9.93 0.07
C TYR A 160 -12.97 -8.43 -0.01
N PHE A 161 -12.15 -7.69 -0.77
CA PHE A 161 -12.55 -6.38 -1.25
C PHE A 161 -13.73 -6.57 -2.22
N PRO A 162 -14.73 -5.68 -2.24
CA PRO A 162 -15.96 -5.86 -3.03
C PRO A 162 -15.75 -5.89 -4.56
N HIS A 163 -14.50 -5.80 -5.02
CA HIS A 163 -14.07 -6.26 -6.32
C HIS A 163 -13.10 -7.43 -6.16
N ARG A 164 -13.63 -8.65 -6.24
CA ARG A 164 -13.10 -9.88 -6.89
C ARG A 164 -11.57 -10.10 -7.03
N TRP A 165 -10.77 -9.79 -6.02
CA TRP A 165 -9.33 -10.07 -5.99
C TRP A 165 -8.92 -10.75 -4.68
N CYS A 166 -8.08 -11.77 -4.79
CA CYS A 166 -7.46 -12.45 -3.65
C CYS A 166 -6.04 -11.90 -3.43
N CYS A 167 -5.67 -11.69 -2.17
CA CYS A 167 -4.37 -11.19 -1.74
C CYS A 167 -3.67 -12.27 -0.90
N ILE A 168 -2.55 -12.81 -1.40
CA ILE A 168 -1.65 -13.66 -0.61
C ILE A 168 -0.41 -12.83 -0.25
N CYS A 169 -0.15 -12.70 1.05
CA CYS A 169 1.08 -12.12 1.57
C CYS A 169 2.09 -13.24 1.84
N ASN A 170 3.19 -13.28 1.08
CA ASN A 170 4.33 -14.15 1.38
C ASN A 170 5.39 -13.33 2.12
N TYR A 171 5.92 -13.90 3.22
CA TYR A 171 6.95 -13.27 4.04
C TYR A 171 8.23 -14.09 3.94
N GLU A 172 9.13 -13.70 3.02
CA GLU A 172 10.51 -14.17 2.99
C GLU A 172 11.46 -12.96 3.09
N GLU A 173 12.44 -13.09 3.98
CA GLU A 173 13.63 -12.21 4.14
C GLU A 173 13.46 -10.72 3.81
N ASN A 174 12.73 -9.99 4.68
CA ASN A 174 12.64 -8.52 4.72
C ASN A 174 11.92 -7.81 3.56
N TYR A 175 11.19 -8.53 2.72
CA TYR A 175 10.26 -7.93 1.75
C TYR A 175 8.82 -8.41 1.98
N LEU A 176 7.87 -7.51 1.77
CA LEU A 176 6.43 -7.78 1.82
C LEU A 176 5.97 -7.89 0.37
N GLU A 177 5.87 -9.11 -0.15
CA GLU A 177 5.33 -9.35 -1.48
C GLU A 177 3.82 -9.57 -1.39
N VAL A 178 3.07 -8.68 -2.06
CA VAL A 178 1.62 -8.74 -2.18
C VAL A 178 1.30 -9.19 -3.60
N HIS A 179 0.87 -10.44 -3.76
CA HIS A 179 0.51 -10.97 -5.07
C HIS A 179 -1.01 -10.89 -5.28
N TRP A 180 -1.44 -10.26 -6.38
CA TRP A 180 -2.84 -10.13 -6.78
C TRP A 180 -3.17 -11.15 -7.88
N TRP A 181 -4.07 -12.10 -7.59
CA TRP A 181 -4.49 -13.10 -8.56
C TRP A 181 -5.98 -12.96 -8.92
N SER A 182 -6.31 -13.13 -10.20
CA SER A 182 -7.69 -13.31 -10.67
C SER A 182 -8.14 -14.76 -10.47
N GLU A 183 -9.45 -14.99 -10.29
CA GLU A 183 -10.13 -16.24 -9.88
C GLU A 183 -9.80 -17.54 -10.68
N GLY A 184 -8.92 -17.52 -11.68
CA GLY A 184 -8.61 -18.66 -12.53
C GLY A 184 -7.33 -19.45 -12.21
N SER A 185 -6.50 -18.99 -11.27
CA SER A 185 -5.13 -19.52 -11.14
C SER A 185 -4.71 -19.85 -9.70
N CYS A 186 -5.67 -19.90 -8.77
CA CYS A 186 -5.43 -20.32 -7.39
C CYS A 186 -5.49 -21.84 -7.26
#